data_AF-A0A820R7T6-F1
#
_entry.id   AF-A0A820R7T6-F1
#
_cell.length_a   1.000
_cell.length_b   1.000
_cell.length_c   1.000
_cell.angle_alpha   90.00
_cell.angle_beta   90.00
_cell.angle_gamma   90.00
#
_symmetry.space_group_name_H-M   'P 1'
#
loop_
_entity.id
_entity.type
_entity.pdbx_description
1 polymer ?
#
loop_
_entity_poly.entity_id
_entity_poly.type
_entity_poly.pdbx_seq_one_letter_code
_entity_poly.pdbx_strand_id
1 'polypeptide(L)'
;MDYHWQPYSTICQVCRFKYNFIGKYEMFNDHFNSFREIANLSDWNIEKRNGPSGLTTYDYQRFYSALPDDLICQLIRLYDQDFRLFKYRVDDYINRPTLLENCNQLKTL
;
A
#
# COMPACT_ATOMS: atom_id res chain seq x y z
N MET A 1 14.98 -11.58 6.02
CA MET A 1 13.76 -11.19 5.28
C MET A 1 14.15 -11.08 3.82
N ASP A 2 13.36 -11.64 2.91
CA ASP A 2 13.58 -11.44 1.47
C ASP A 2 13.42 -9.95 1.14
N TYR A 3 14.29 -9.41 0.26
CA TYR A 3 14.35 -7.98 -0.03
C TYR A 3 13.05 -7.44 -0.62
N HIS A 4 12.24 -8.28 -1.30
CA HIS A 4 10.95 -7.89 -1.86
C HIS A 4 9.93 -7.52 -0.79
N TRP A 5 10.10 -8.03 0.43
CA TRP A 5 9.20 -7.78 1.56
C TRP A 5 9.82 -6.85 2.60
N GLN A 6 10.95 -6.22 2.30
CA GLN A 6 11.51 -5.20 3.18
C GLN A 6 10.68 -3.91 3.09
N PRO A 7 10.38 -3.23 4.23
CA PRO A 7 9.73 -1.95 4.19
C PRO A 7 10.53 -0.95 3.35
N TYR A 8 9.87 -0.23 2.46
CA TYR A 8 10.47 0.77 1.58
C TYR A 8 11.22 1.86 2.35
N SER A 9 10.74 2.23 3.53
CA SER A 9 11.41 3.14 4.47
C SER A 9 12.80 2.66 4.91
N THR A 10 13.09 1.37 4.80
CA THR A 10 14.41 0.79 5.12
C THR A 10 15.33 0.69 3.90
N ILE A 11 14.81 0.91 2.70
CA ILE A 11 15.57 0.84 1.44
C ILE A 11 15.99 2.27 1.05
N CYS A 12 17.29 2.58 1.12
CA CYS A 12 17.82 3.93 0.86
C CYS A 12 17.44 4.54 -0.51
N GLN A 13 16.96 3.76 -1.47
CA GLN A 13 16.67 4.24 -2.82
C GLN A 13 15.48 5.21 -2.85
N VAL A 14 14.45 5.00 -2.03
CA VAL A 14 13.24 5.84 -2.04
C VAL A 14 13.55 7.28 -1.63
N CYS A 15 14.44 7.49 -0.66
CA CYS A 15 14.80 8.82 -0.19
C CYS A 15 15.68 9.61 -1.17
N ARG A 16 16.29 8.96 -2.17
CA ARG A 16 17.26 9.61 -3.07
C ARG A 16 16.61 10.37 -4.23
N PHE A 17 15.34 10.10 -4.51
CA PHE A 17 14.63 10.71 -5.62
C PHE A 17 13.64 11.76 -5.13
N LYS A 18 13.59 12.89 -5.83
CA LYS A 18 12.53 13.88 -5.68
C LYS A 18 11.40 13.50 -6.63
N TYR A 19 10.42 12.77 -6.13
CA TYR A 19 9.30 12.31 -6.96
C TYR A 19 8.42 13.48 -7.40
N ASN A 20 8.20 13.61 -8.71
CA ASN A 20 7.19 14.51 -9.27
C ASN A 20 5.79 13.89 -9.24
N PHE A 21 5.70 12.56 -9.17
CA PHE A 21 4.46 11.80 -9.15
C PHE A 21 4.64 10.48 -8.37
N ILE A 22 3.64 10.11 -7.56
CA ILE A 22 3.56 8.84 -6.87
C ILE A 22 2.17 8.24 -7.14
N GLY A 23 2.15 7.12 -7.86
CA GLY A 23 0.92 6.41 -8.24
C GLY A 23 0.52 5.33 -7.23
N LYS A 24 -0.78 5.05 -7.13
CA LYS A 24 -1.33 3.89 -6.42
C LYS A 24 -1.83 2.86 -7.43
N TYR A 25 -1.48 1.60 -7.27
CA TYR A 25 -1.83 0.56 -8.24
C TYR A 25 -3.34 0.30 -8.26
N GLU A 26 -3.99 0.43 -7.11
CA GLU A 26 -5.45 0.27 -6.94
C GLU A 26 -6.24 1.30 -7.76
N MET A 27 -5.64 2.49 -7.97
CA MET A 27 -6.20 3.60 -8.72
C MET A 27 -5.45 3.81 -10.04
N PHE A 28 -4.88 2.74 -10.61
CA PHE A 28 -3.93 2.86 -11.71
C PHE A 28 -4.46 3.65 -12.90
N ASN A 29 -5.69 3.40 -13.37
CA ASN A 29 -6.20 4.09 -14.56
C ASN A 29 -6.31 5.61 -14.32
N ASP A 30 -6.85 6.00 -13.17
CA ASP A 30 -7.01 7.41 -12.81
C ASP A 30 -5.66 8.09 -12.62
N HIS A 31 -4.77 7.44 -11.86
CA HIS A 31 -3.42 7.95 -11.60
C HIS A 31 -2.57 7.99 -12.88
N PHE A 32 -2.74 7.03 -13.78
CA PHE A 32 -2.06 7.00 -15.06
C PHE A 32 -2.51 8.15 -15.96
N ASN A 33 -3.81 8.46 -15.97
CA ASN A 33 -4.33 9.63 -16.69
C ASN A 33 -3.70 10.92 -16.17
N SER A 34 -3.70 11.14 -14.85
CA SER A 34 -3.04 12.31 -14.24
C SER A 34 -1.54 12.35 -14.54
N PHE A 35 -0.85 11.21 -14.51
CA PHE A 35 0.56 11.13 -14.88
C PHE A 35 0.80 11.56 -16.33
N ARG A 36 -0.03 11.10 -17.27
CA ARG A 36 0.09 11.48 -18.69
C ARG A 36 -0.03 12.98 -18.90
N GLU A 37 -0.97 13.62 -18.21
CA GLU A 37 -1.15 15.07 -18.25
C GLU A 37 0.10 15.79 -17.70
N ILE A 38 0.58 15.39 -16.53
CA ILE A 38 1.77 16.00 -15.89
C ILE A 38 3.02 15.83 -16.75
N ALA A 39 3.16 14.69 -17.44
CA ALA A 39 4.33 14.36 -18.24
C ALA A 39 4.26 14.85 -19.70
N ASN A 40 3.17 15.50 -20.12
CA ASN A 40 2.89 15.83 -21.53
C ASN A 40 2.95 14.60 -22.46
N LEU A 41 2.42 13.46 -21.99
CA LEU A 41 2.38 12.18 -22.69
C LEU A 41 0.96 11.81 -23.12
N SER A 42 0.18 12.79 -23.57
CA SER A 42 -1.25 12.63 -23.90
C SER A 42 -1.50 11.56 -24.97
N ASP A 43 -0.56 11.39 -25.90
CA ASP A 43 -0.66 10.40 -26.99
C ASP A 43 -0.22 8.99 -26.57
N TRP A 44 0.26 8.81 -25.33
CA TRP A 44 0.69 7.51 -24.85
C TRP A 44 -0.50 6.67 -24.40
N ASN A 45 -0.86 5.66 -25.20
CA ASN A 45 -1.92 4.71 -24.87
C ASN A 45 -1.36 3.38 -24.33
N ILE A 46 -1.71 3.05 -23.08
CA ILE A 46 -1.50 1.72 -22.50
C ILE A 46 -2.80 0.92 -22.71
N GLU A 47 -3.11 0.61 -23.96
CA GLU A 47 -4.33 -0.13 -24.32
C GLU A 47 -4.27 -1.64 -24.03
N LYS A 48 -3.12 -2.15 -23.57
CA LYS A 48 -2.94 -3.60 -23.37
C LYS A 48 -2.37 -3.92 -22.00
N ARG A 49 -3.24 -3.97 -20.99
CA ARG A 49 -2.97 -4.78 -19.80
C ARG A 49 -3.31 -6.24 -20.12
N ASN A 50 -2.30 -7.00 -20.52
CA ASN A 50 -2.39 -8.46 -20.51
C ASN A 50 -2.07 -8.93 -19.09
N GLY A 51 -3.08 -9.00 -18.23
CA GLY A 51 -2.93 -9.46 -16.85
C GLY A 51 -4.25 -9.40 -16.08
N PRO A 52 -4.38 -10.19 -14.99
CA PRO A 52 -5.56 -10.12 -14.15
C PRO A 52 -5.76 -8.69 -13.61
N SER A 53 -7.02 -8.29 -13.45
CA SER A 53 -7.34 -7.08 -12.70
C SER A 53 -6.68 -7.15 -11.32
N GLY A 54 -6.17 -6.01 -10.84
CA GLY A 54 -5.64 -5.93 -9.48
C GLY A 54 -6.69 -6.33 -8.44
N LEU A 55 -6.22 -6.75 -7.27
CA LEU A 55 -7.10 -7.03 -6.13
C LEU A 55 -7.86 -5.77 -5.73
N THR A 56 -9.13 -5.94 -5.38
CA THR A 56 -9.96 -4.87 -4.83
C THR A 56 -9.71 -4.72 -3.33
N THR A 57 -10.11 -3.58 -2.76
CA THR A 57 -10.12 -3.39 -1.31
C THR A 57 -10.90 -4.49 -0.58
N TYR A 58 -11.99 -4.98 -1.18
CA TYR A 58 -12.77 -6.10 -0.66
C TYR A 58 -11.96 -7.41 -0.58
N ASP A 59 -11.14 -7.70 -1.60
CA ASP A 59 -10.29 -8.89 -1.60
C ASP A 59 -9.24 -8.83 -0.47
N TYR A 60 -8.63 -7.67 -0.26
CA TYR A 60 -7.70 -7.47 0.87
C TYR A 60 -8.38 -7.66 2.22
N GLN A 61 -9.57 -7.07 2.43
CA GLN A 61 -10.35 -7.27 3.65
C GLN A 61 -10.66 -8.74 3.89
N ARG A 62 -10.99 -9.49 2.84
CA ARG A 62 -11.22 -10.94 2.89
C ARG A 62 -9.95 -11.71 3.26
N PHE A 63 -8.78 -11.36 2.72
CA PHE A 63 -7.54 -12.04 3.07
C PHE A 63 -7.11 -11.78 4.52
N TYR A 64 -7.18 -10.51 4.96
CA TYR A 64 -6.86 -10.16 6.34
C TYR A 64 -7.85 -10.73 7.36
N SER A 65 -9.11 -10.98 6.97
CA SER A 65 -10.10 -11.57 7.89
C SER A 65 -9.75 -12.98 8.36
N ALA A 66 -8.89 -13.70 7.63
CA ALA A 66 -8.43 -15.04 8.00
C ALA A 66 -7.18 -15.05 8.90
N LEU A 67 -6.53 -13.90 9.13
CA LEU A 67 -5.30 -13.82 9.91
C LEU A 67 -5.57 -13.55 11.40
N PRO A 68 -4.75 -14.10 12.32
CA PRO A 68 -4.79 -13.74 13.74
C PRO A 68 -4.52 -12.24 13.99
N ASP A 69 -5.18 -11.66 15.00
CA ASP A 69 -5.01 -10.24 15.34
C ASP A 69 -3.56 -9.87 15.68
N ASP A 70 -2.85 -10.72 16.41
CA ASP A 70 -1.46 -10.50 16.81
C ASP A 70 -0.52 -10.43 15.58
N LEU A 71 -0.74 -11.29 14.59
CA LEU A 71 0.00 -11.27 13.33
C LEU A 71 -0.27 -9.98 12.56
N ILE A 72 -1.54 -9.55 12.47
CA ILE A 72 -1.86 -8.29 11.80
C ILE A 72 -1.22 -7.10 12.54
N CYS A 73 -1.25 -7.10 13.88
CA CYS A 73 -0.57 -6.07 14.67
C CYS A 73 0.94 -6.03 14.41
N GLN A 74 1.59 -7.18 14.25
CA GLN A 74 3.01 -7.25 13.88
C GLN A 74 3.25 -6.68 12.47
N LEU A 75 2.40 -7.01 11.49
CA LEU A 75 2.49 -6.47 10.13
C LEU A 75 2.28 -4.95 10.10
N ILE A 76 1.28 -4.43 10.81
CA ILE A 76 1.03 -2.99 10.92
C ILE A 76 2.27 -2.29 11.50
N ARG A 77 2.87 -2.84 12.57
CA ARG A 77 4.08 -2.27 13.16
C ARG A 77 5.27 -2.31 12.21
N LEU A 78 5.42 -3.41 11.46
CA LEU A 78 6.51 -3.58 10.50
C LEU A 78 6.45 -2.55 9.36
N TYR A 79 5.25 -2.24 8.85
CA TYR A 79 5.05 -1.36 7.70
C TYR A 79 4.50 0.04 8.05
N ASP A 80 4.40 0.42 9.33
CA ASP A 80 3.81 1.70 9.78
C ASP A 80 4.43 2.91 9.08
N GLN A 81 5.76 2.93 8.94
CA GLN A 81 6.47 4.01 8.27
C GLN A 81 6.10 4.12 6.78
N ASP A 82 5.95 2.98 6.09
CA ASP A 82 5.57 2.95 4.68
C ASP A 82 4.11 3.41 4.50
N PHE A 83 3.20 2.97 5.37
CA PHE A 83 1.81 3.43 5.37
C PHE A 83 1.74 4.95 5.53
N ARG A 84 2.54 5.53 6.43
CA ARG A 84 2.65 7.00 6.59
C ARG A 84 3.24 7.67 5.36
N LEU A 85 4.35 7.14 4.83
CA LEU A 85 5.06 7.72 3.70
C LEU A 85 4.17 7.80 2.44
N PHE A 86 3.41 6.74 2.18
CA PHE A 86 2.54 6.62 1.00
C PHE A 86 1.08 6.97 1.28
N LYS A 87 0.76 7.45 2.49
CA LYS A 87 -0.58 7.87 2.92
C LYS A 87 -1.64 6.78 2.68
N TYR A 88 -1.33 5.57 3.14
CA TYR A 88 -2.30 4.49 3.28
C TYR A 88 -2.86 4.48 4.69
N ARG A 89 -4.12 4.07 4.83
CA ARG A 89 -4.72 3.86 6.14
C ARG A 89 -5.01 2.38 6.33
N VAL A 90 -4.80 1.89 7.54
CA VAL A 90 -5.03 0.47 7.88
C VAL A 90 -6.51 0.10 7.72
N ASP A 91 -7.41 1.01 8.09
CA ASP A 91 -8.86 0.81 8.04
C ASP A 91 -9.43 0.73 6.63
N ASP A 92 -8.68 1.18 5.61
CA ASP A 92 -9.05 0.95 4.22
C ASP A 92 -9.05 -0.57 3.92
N TYR A 93 -8.10 -1.32 4.48
CA TYR A 93 -7.84 -2.73 4.12
C TYR A 93 -8.25 -3.74 5.20
N ILE A 94 -8.46 -3.30 6.44
CA ILE A 94 -8.74 -4.19 7.57
C ILE A 94 -10.02 -3.73 8.26
N ASN A 95 -11.08 -4.53 8.12
CA ASN A 95 -12.37 -4.27 8.76
C ASN A 95 -12.45 -4.93 10.15
N ARG A 96 -11.66 -4.43 11.11
CA ARG A 96 -11.66 -4.87 12.52
C ARG A 96 -11.60 -3.65 13.45
N PRO A 97 -12.76 -3.10 13.87
CA PRO A 97 -12.85 -1.80 14.52
C PRO A 97 -11.99 -1.62 15.78
N THR A 98 -11.73 -2.70 16.53
CA THR A 98 -10.97 -2.68 17.79
C THR A 98 -9.50 -3.06 17.62
N LEU A 99 -9.06 -3.46 16.42
CA LEU A 99 -7.74 -4.03 16.20
C LEU A 99 -6.63 -3.03 16.53
N LEU A 100 -6.73 -1.79 16.03
CA LEU A 100 -5.69 -0.77 16.23
C LEU A 100 -5.52 -0.39 17.71
N GLU A 101 -6.61 -0.37 18.48
CA GLU A 101 -6.58 -0.15 19.93
C GLU A 101 -5.84 -1.30 20.63
N ASN A 102 -6.20 -2.54 20.29
CA ASN A 102 -5.58 -3.75 20.83
C ASN A 102 -4.09 -3.86 20.46
N CYS A 103 -3.70 -3.46 19.24
CA CYS A 103 -2.31 -3.48 18.80
C CYS A 103 -1.39 -2.56 19.63
N ASN A 104 -1.94 -1.47 20.17
CA ASN A 104 -1.19 -0.57 21.05
C ASN A 104 -1.02 -1.14 22.46
N GLN A 105 -1.97 -1.93 22.95
CA GLN A 105 -1.88 -2.62 24.24
C GLN A 105 -0.85 -3.76 24.23
N LEU A 106 -0.65 -4.40 23.07
CA LEU A 106 0.39 -5.43 22.85
C LEU A 106 1.83 -4.88 22.79
N LYS A 107 2.05 -3.57 22.92
CA LYS A 107 3.40 -2.98 23.03
C LYS A 107 4.04 -3.12 24.42
N THR A 108 3.34 -3.75 25.38
CA THR A 108 3.67 -3.74 26.81
C THR A 108 4.15 -5.09 27.36
N LEU A 109 4.57 -6.02 26.49
CA LEU A 109 5.20 -7.29 26.87
C LEU A 109 6.63 -7.35 26.34
#